data_AF-A0A846PYH0-F1
#
_entry.id   AF-A0A846PYH0-F1
#
_cell.length_a   1.000
_cell.length_b   1.000
_cell.length_c   1.000
_cell.angle_alpha   90.00
_cell.angle_beta   90.00
_cell.angle_gamma   90.00
#
_symmetry.space_group_name_H-M   'P 1'
#
loop_
_entity.id
_entity.type
_entity.pdbx_description
1 polymer ?
#
loop_
_entity_poly.entity_id
_entity_poly.type
_entity_poly.pdbx_seq_one_letter_code
_entity_poly.pdbx_strand_id
1 'polypeptide(L)' 'LFLVIKTRSIDVTKPPKQIIDEEINKMKNHFDILQTIDLHPYDKDHAIVIAQSKD' A
#
# COMPACT_ATOMS: atom_id res chain seq x y z
N LEU A 1 -9.15 2.15 8.15
CA LEU A 1 -7.70 2.43 8.08
C LEU A 1 -7.40 3.15 6.77
N PHE A 2 -6.72 4.29 6.85
CA PHE A 2 -6.09 4.94 5.71
C PHE A 2 -4.58 4.83 5.91
N LEU A 3 -3.88 4.13 5.00
CA LEU A 3 -2.45 3.90 5.07
C LEU A 3 -1.79 4.46 3.81
N VAL A 4 -0.72 5.23 3.97
CA VAL A 4 0.14 5.65 2.86
C VAL A 4 1.37 4.75 2.84
N ILE A 5 1.59 4.06 1.72
CA ILE A 5 2.78 3.25 1.48
C ILE A 5 3.78 4.09 0.69
N LYS A 6 4.88 4.46 1.35
CA LYS A 6 6.04 5.10 0.72
C LYS A 6 7.08 4.04 0.40
N THR A 7 7.06 3.53 -0.83
CA THR A 7 7.82 2.31 -1.17
C THR A 7 9.34 2.50 -1.01
N ARG A 8 9.87 3.69 -1.32
CA ARG A 8 11.30 4.02 -1.19
C ARG A 8 11.80 4.14 0.24
N SER A 9 10.90 4.24 1.22
CA SER A 9 11.27 4.17 2.64
C SER A 9 11.23 2.75 3.20
N ILE A 10 10.72 1.79 2.43
CA ILE A 10 10.67 0.36 2.79
C ILE A 10 11.86 -0.37 2.15
N ASP A 11 11.97 -0.28 0.83
CA ASP A 11 13.07 -0.91 0.08
C ASP A 11 13.28 -0.16 -1.24
N VAL A 12 14.47 0.41 -1.45
CA VAL A 12 14.80 1.13 -2.68
C VAL A 12 15.16 0.22 -3.85
N THR A 13 15.51 -1.03 -3.57
CA THR A 13 16.04 -1.98 -4.56
C THR A 13 14.93 -2.74 -5.32
N LYS A 14 13.73 -2.80 -4.74
CA LYS A 14 12.57 -3.49 -5.34
C LYS A 14 11.68 -2.57 -6.18
N PRO A 15 10.92 -3.13 -7.14
CA PRO A 15 9.87 -2.39 -7.83
C PRO A 15 8.77 -1.90 -6.87
N PRO A 16 8.27 -0.65 -7.02
CA PRO A 16 7.22 -0.10 -6.15
C PRO A 16 5.97 -0.97 -6.05
N LYS A 17 5.51 -1.49 -7.19
CA LYS A 17 4.32 -2.36 -7.26
C LYS A 17 4.47 -3.62 -6.41
N GLN A 18 5.64 -4.26 -6.46
CA GLN A 18 5.93 -5.44 -5.66
C GLN A 18 5.85 -5.13 -4.16
N ILE A 19 6.42 -3.99 -3.72
CA ILE A 19 6.36 -3.57 -2.32
C ILE A 19 4.92 -3.32 -1.88
N ILE A 20 4.12 -2.62 -2.70
CA ILE A 20 2.71 -2.35 -2.40
C ILE A 20 1.93 -3.66 -2.24
N ASP A 21 2.11 -4.62 -3.15
CA ASP A 21 1.44 -5.92 -3.09
C ASP A 21 1.88 -6.74 -1.84
N GLU A 22 3.17 -6.71 -1.49
CA GLU A 22 3.71 -7.33 -0.28
C GLU A 22 3.08 -6.74 1.00
N GLU A 23 2.99 -5.41 1.11
CA GLU A 23 2.39 -4.74 2.27
C GLU A 23 0.88 -4.99 2.37
N ILE A 24 0.16 -4.92 1.25
CA ILE A 24 -1.28 -5.25 1.21
C ILE A 24 -1.52 -6.69 1.67
N ASN A 25 -0.68 -7.64 1.25
CA ASN A 25 -0.79 -9.03 1.67
C ASN A 25 -0.63 -9.22 3.19
N LYS A 26 0.24 -8.45 3.84
CA LYS A 26 0.38 -8.48 5.32
C LYS A 26 -0.89 -8.00 6.03
N MET A 27 -1.63 -7.07 5.42
CA MET A 27 -2.84 -6.48 6.00
C MET A 27 -4.07 -7.38 5.88
N LYS A 28 -4.14 -8.26 4.87
CA LYS A 28 -5.33 -9.08 4.54
C LYS A 28 -5.84 -9.96 5.69
N ASN A 29 -5.00 -10.31 6.66
CA ASN A 29 -5.42 -11.13 7.80
C ASN A 29 -6.31 -10.37 8.79
N HIS A 30 -6.15 -9.04 8.88
CA HIS A 30 -6.85 -8.20 9.87
C HIS A 30 -7.76 -7.15 9.22
N PHE A 31 -7.59 -6.91 7.91
CA PHE A 31 -8.33 -5.88 7.21
C PHE A 31 -8.90 -6.39 5.89
N ASP A 32 -10.09 -5.90 5.54
CA ASP A 32 -10.64 -5.95 4.20
C ASP A 32 -10.16 -4.73 3.41
N ILE A 33 -9.46 -5.00 2.31
CA ILE A 33 -8.89 -3.95 1.45
C ILE A 33 -9.99 -3.46 0.52
N LEU A 34 -10.42 -2.21 0.72
CA LEU A 34 -11.50 -1.60 -0.04
C LEU A 34 -10.99 -0.94 -1.31
N GLN A 35 -9.84 -0.26 -1.22
CA GLN A 35 -9.26 0.46 -2.34
C GLN A 35 -7.74 0.60 -2.20
N THR A 36 -7.06 0.58 -3.34
CA THR A 36 -5.67 1.00 -3.48
C THR A 36 -5.59 2.07 -4.57
N ILE A 37 -4.99 3.21 -4.24
CA ILE A 37 -4.89 4.37 -5.13
C ILE A 37 -3.41 4.66 -5.36
N ASP A 38 -2.97 4.57 -6.61
CA ASP A 38 -1.66 5.08 -7.04
C ASP A 38 -1.70 6.61 -7.05
N LEU A 39 -0.69 7.26 -6.45
CA LEU A 39 -0.61 8.72 -6.37
C LEU A 39 0.09 9.36 -7.57
N HIS A 40 0.56 8.59 -8.55
CA HIS A 40 1.11 9.15 -9.79
C HIS A 40 0.04 9.96 -10.55
N PRO A 41 0.35 11.19 -11.04
CA PRO A 41 1.66 11.83 -11.13
C PRO A 41 2.05 12.75 -9.97
N TYR A 42 1.20 12.89 -8.94
CA TYR A 42 1.41 13.83 -7.84
C TYR A 42 2.51 13.41 -6.88
N ASP A 43 2.56 12.12 -6.54
CA ASP A 43 3.68 11.55 -5.79
C ASP A 43 4.09 10.21 -6.42
N LYS A 44 5.39 10.10 -6.73
CA LYS A 44 5.96 8.94 -7.40
C LYS A 44 6.25 7.84 -6.38
N ASP A 45 6.00 6.59 -6.77
CA ASP A 45 6.32 5.41 -5.97
C ASP A 45 5.58 5.37 -4.60
N HIS A 46 4.40 6.00 -4.53
CA HIS A 46 3.51 6.01 -3.37
C HIS A 46 2.10 5.49 -3.71
N ALA A 47 1.46 4.85 -2.74
CA ALA A 47 0.06 4.45 -2.84
C ALA A 47 -0.70 4.68 -1.53
N ILE A 48 -1.99 4.97 -1.63
CA ILE A 48 -2.91 4.98 -0.49
C ILE A 48 -3.70 3.68 -0.49
N VAL A 49 -3.78 3.04 0.67
CA VAL A 49 -4.63 1.88 0.93
C VAL A 49 -5.74 2.29 1.87
N ILE A 50 -6.98 2.07 1.44
CA ILE A 50 -8.19 2.24 2.23
C ILE A 50 -8.67 0.84 2.62
N ALA A 51 -8.81 0.60 3.91
CA ALA A 51 -9.19 -0.71 4.42
C ALA A 51 -10.14 -0.62 5.63
N GLN A 52 -10.98 -1.62 5.81
CA GLN A 52 -11.85 -1.78 6.98
C GLN A 52 -11.28 -2.87 7.89
N SER A 53 -11.35 -2.70 9.21
CA SER A 53 -10.98 -3.80 10.12
C SER A 53 -11.94 -4.95 9.89
N LYS A 54 -11.41 -6.17 9.86
CA LYS A 54 -12.23 -7.35 10.09
C LYS A 54 -12.61 -7.36 11.56
N ASP A 55 -13.87 -7.67 11.83
CA ASP A 55 -14.36 -7.91 13.19
C ASP A 55 -13.82 -9.25 13.73
#